data_AF-A0A0K0FJS4-F1
#
_entry.id   AF-A0A0K0FJS4-F1
#
_cell.length_a   1.000
_cell.length_b   1.000
_cell.length_c   1.000
_cell.angle_alpha   90.00
_cell.angle_beta   90.00
_cell.angle_gamma   90.00
#
_symmetry.space_group_name_H-M   'P 1'
#
loop_
_entity.id
_entity.type
_entity.pdbx_description
1 polymer ?
#
loop_
_entity_poly.entity_id
_entity_poly.type
_entity_poly.pdbx_seq_one_letter_code
_entity_poly.pdbx_strand_id
1 'polypeptide(L)'
;MFPVIMAYLEEDKLVKNINRGEEIHYQIIDCMTELYLLRRIVNILFSHYISSDDIKTLDIIIGKHLKFMSTETGRLVYKQNLLAHYPNSIIQLKPLTSVSTLRFESGHQLHKSNSLTGKNRVNKSLSIAKKDAYRKCELYAANYNFEKHGRYVPQRNDNVFLMASTNECKNLPNRSKKYSIFRKE
;
A
#
# COMPACT_ATOMS: atom_id res chain seq x y z
N MET A 1 -51.81 35.95 -27.34
CA MET A 1 -50.35 36.26 -27.31
C MET A 1 -49.67 35.69 -26.06
N PHE A 2 -50.22 35.87 -24.85
CA PHE A 2 -49.70 35.28 -23.60
C PHE A 2 -49.51 33.74 -23.59
N PRO A 3 -50.41 32.90 -24.16
CA PRO A 3 -50.26 31.44 -24.10
C PRO A 3 -49.03 30.93 -24.87
N VAL A 4 -48.69 31.59 -25.98
CA VAL A 4 -47.55 31.23 -26.84
C VAL A 4 -46.24 31.52 -26.11
N ILE A 5 -46.12 32.67 -25.43
CA ILE A 5 -44.92 33.04 -24.68
C ILE A 5 -44.68 32.08 -23.51
N MET A 6 -45.73 31.62 -22.84
CA MET A 6 -45.61 30.66 -21.73
C MET A 6 -45.14 29.27 -22.21
N ALA A 7 -45.62 28.80 -23.36
CA ALA A 7 -45.17 27.53 -23.95
C ALA A 7 -43.67 27.56 -24.31
N TYR A 8 -43.18 28.65 -24.91
CA TYR A 8 -41.75 28.83 -25.21
C TYR A 8 -40.88 28.84 -23.95
N LEU A 9 -41.34 29.46 -22.86
CA LEU A 9 -40.61 29.49 -21.58
C LEU A 9 -40.57 28.12 -20.88
N GLU A 10 -41.57 27.27 -21.08
CA GLU A 10 -41.59 25.90 -20.58
C GLU A 10 -40.65 24.99 -21.38
N GLU A 11 -40.63 25.13 -22.71
CA GLU A 11 -39.68 24.42 -23.58
C GLU A 11 -38.22 24.78 -23.24
N ASP A 12 -37.90 26.06 -23.05
CA ASP A 12 -36.56 26.51 -22.65
C ASP A 12 -36.11 25.95 -21.29
N LYS A 13 -37.04 25.82 -20.33
CA LYS A 13 -36.74 25.19 -19.03
C LYS A 13 -36.51 23.70 -19.18
N LEU A 14 -37.30 23.01 -20.01
CA LEU A 14 -37.14 21.59 -20.28
C LEU A 14 -35.79 21.31 -20.96
N VAL A 15 -35.42 22.08 -21.99
CA VAL A 15 -34.12 21.94 -22.68
C VAL A 15 -32.96 22.19 -21.71
N LYS A 16 -33.03 23.24 -20.87
CA LYS A 16 -32.00 23.47 -19.83
C LYS A 16 -31.90 22.33 -18.82
N ASN A 17 -33.02 21.74 -18.42
CA ASN A 17 -33.03 20.60 -17.50
C ASN A 17 -32.50 19.32 -18.14
N ILE A 18 -32.80 19.07 -19.41
CA ILE A 18 -32.28 17.93 -20.18
C ILE A 18 -30.75 18.08 -20.33
N ASN A 19 -30.27 19.23 -20.80
CA ASN A 19 -28.83 19.50 -20.96
C ASN A 19 -28.08 19.38 -19.62
N ARG A 20 -28.68 19.88 -18.53
CA ARG A 20 -28.12 19.72 -17.17
C ARG A 20 -28.07 18.25 -16.74
N GLY A 21 -29.09 17.46 -17.10
CA GLY A 21 -29.11 16.02 -16.84
C GLY A 21 -28.02 15.28 -17.61
N GLU A 22 -27.81 15.63 -18.88
CA GLU A 22 -26.74 15.07 -19.72
C GLU A 22 -25.35 15.44 -19.19
N GLU A 23 -25.11 16.70 -18.84
CA GLU A 23 -23.86 17.16 -18.22
C GLU A 23 -23.53 16.39 -16.93
N ILE A 24 -24.52 16.21 -16.05
CA ILE A 24 -24.35 15.42 -14.82
C ILE A 24 -24.00 13.97 -15.15
N HIS A 25 -24.66 13.38 -16.14
CA HIS A 25 -24.39 12.00 -16.55
C HIS A 25 -22.96 11.82 -17.09
N TYR A 26 -22.46 12.73 -17.92
CA TYR A 26 -21.08 12.71 -18.40
C TYR A 26 -20.07 12.85 -17.25
N GLN A 27 -20.30 13.78 -16.32
CA GLN A 27 -19.44 13.95 -15.14
C GLN A 27 -19.38 12.68 -14.27
N ILE A 28 -20.50 11.98 -14.11
CA ILE A 28 -20.54 10.70 -13.36
C ILE A 28 -19.71 9.64 -14.08
N ILE A 29 -19.85 9.51 -15.41
CA ILE A 29 -19.09 8.54 -16.20
C ILE A 29 -17.59 8.80 -16.10
N ASP A 30 -17.17 10.07 -16.21
CA ASP A 30 -15.77 10.46 -16.12
C ASP A 30 -15.19 10.16 -14.73
N CYS A 31 -15.92 10.48 -13.66
CA CYS A 31 -15.53 10.16 -12.30
C CYS A 31 -15.40 8.63 -12.08
N MET A 32 -16.35 7.84 -12.58
CA MET A 32 -16.30 6.38 -12.47
C MET A 32 -15.12 5.78 -13.24
N THR A 33 -14.84 6.31 -14.44
CA THR A 33 -13.71 5.90 -15.28
C THR A 33 -12.40 6.19 -14.55
N GLU A 34 -12.28 7.36 -13.95
CA GLU A 34 -11.08 7.77 -13.23
C GLU A 34 -10.84 6.91 -11.97
N LEU A 35 -11.89 6.66 -11.19
CA LEU A 35 -11.82 5.76 -10.04
C LEU A 35 -11.40 4.34 -10.45
N TYR A 36 -11.89 3.86 -11.59
CA TYR A 36 -11.50 2.56 -12.14
C TYR A 36 -10.01 2.54 -12.52
N LEU A 37 -9.50 3.58 -13.20
CA LEU A 37 -8.08 3.69 -13.54
C LEU A 37 -7.20 3.70 -12.29
N LEU A 38 -7.52 4.55 -11.31
CA LEU A 38 -6.79 4.64 -10.04
C LEU A 38 -6.77 3.31 -9.28
N ARG A 39 -7.92 2.62 -9.21
CA ARG A 39 -8.00 1.30 -8.58
C ARG A 39 -7.07 0.30 -9.26
N ARG A 40 -7.00 0.29 -10.59
CA ARG A 40 -6.09 -0.58 -11.33
C ARG A 40 -4.62 -0.25 -11.09
N ILE A 41 -4.27 1.04 -11.07
CA ILE A 41 -2.92 1.50 -10.73
C ILE A 41 -2.53 0.95 -9.37
N VAL A 42 -3.36 1.20 -8.34
CA VAL A 42 -3.12 0.72 -6.98
C VAL A 42 -2.97 -0.80 -6.95
N ASN A 43 -3.85 -1.56 -7.60
CA ASN A 43 -3.77 -3.01 -7.61
C ASN A 43 -2.42 -3.54 -8.17
N ILE A 44 -1.91 -2.92 -9.24
CA ILE A 44 -0.60 -3.30 -9.81
C ILE A 44 0.53 -2.91 -8.87
N LEU A 45 0.53 -1.67 -8.35
CA LEU A 45 1.58 -1.16 -7.46
C LEU A 45 1.69 -1.98 -6.16
N PHE A 46 0.56 -2.50 -5.68
CA PHE A 46 0.48 -3.30 -4.46
C PHE A 46 0.58 -4.82 -4.68
N SER A 47 0.73 -5.27 -5.93
CA SER A 47 0.93 -6.69 -6.20
C SER A 47 2.29 -7.16 -5.68
N HIS A 48 2.32 -8.39 -5.14
CA HIS A 48 3.57 -9.03 -4.72
C HIS A 48 4.41 -9.52 -5.90
N TYR A 49 3.77 -9.81 -7.03
CA TYR A 49 4.39 -10.28 -8.25
C TYR A 49 3.92 -9.41 -9.40
N ILE A 50 4.86 -8.79 -10.11
CA ILE A 50 4.57 -7.88 -11.21
C ILE A 50 5.29 -8.42 -12.45
N SER A 51 4.54 -8.76 -13.48
CA SER A 51 5.06 -9.21 -14.77
C SER A 51 5.47 -8.02 -15.65
N SER A 52 6.20 -8.27 -16.74
CA SER A 52 6.51 -7.23 -17.73
C SER A 52 5.25 -6.63 -18.36
N ASP A 53 4.20 -7.42 -18.52
CA ASP A 53 2.95 -6.97 -19.14
C ASP A 53 2.13 -6.11 -18.18
N ASP A 54 2.23 -6.37 -16.87
CA ASP A 54 1.67 -5.49 -15.85
C ASP A 54 2.34 -4.11 -15.87
N ILE A 55 3.66 -4.05 -16.09
CA ILE A 55 4.42 -2.79 -16.18
C ILE A 55 3.98 -2.00 -17.42
N LYS A 56 3.84 -2.66 -18.58
CA LYS A 56 3.30 -2.02 -19.80
C LYS A 56 1.87 -1.51 -19.59
N THR A 57 1.04 -2.34 -18.95
CA THR A 57 -0.35 -1.99 -18.63
C THR A 57 -0.40 -0.80 -17.68
N LEU A 58 0.48 -0.76 -16.67
CA LEU A 58 0.60 0.33 -15.73
C LEU A 58 0.96 1.64 -16.43
N ASP A 59 1.93 1.61 -17.34
CA ASP A 59 2.35 2.79 -18.12
C ASP A 59 1.19 3.37 -18.94
N ILE A 60 0.44 2.51 -19.64
CA ILE A 60 -0.74 2.91 -20.41
C ILE A 60 -1.83 3.53 -19.51
N ILE A 61 -2.13 2.90 -18.37
CA ILE A 61 -3.20 3.36 -17.46
C ILE A 61 -2.80 4.68 -16.79
N ILE A 62 -1.54 4.82 -16.37
CA ILE A 62 -1.01 6.07 -15.81
C ILE A 62 -1.07 7.18 -16.86
N GLY A 63 -0.67 6.90 -18.11
CA GLY A 63 -0.77 7.87 -19.19
C GLY A 63 -2.19 8.39 -19.41
N LYS A 64 -3.19 7.49 -19.38
CA LYS A 64 -4.61 7.88 -19.48
C LYS A 64 -5.06 8.75 -18.30
N HIS A 65 -4.72 8.34 -17.08
CA HIS A 65 -5.04 9.06 -15.85
C HIS A 65 -4.43 10.48 -15.85
N LEU A 66 -3.14 10.61 -16.19
CA LEU A 66 -2.46 11.90 -16.25
C LEU A 66 -3.03 12.81 -17.35
N LYS A 67 -3.40 12.24 -18.51
CA LYS A 67 -4.05 13.01 -19.56
C LYS A 67 -5.40 13.57 -19.09
N PHE A 68 -6.22 12.73 -18.45
CA PHE A 68 -7.49 13.16 -17.85
C PHE A 68 -7.27 14.30 -16.85
N MET A 69 -6.39 14.10 -15.87
CA MET A 69 -6.05 15.12 -14.86
C MET A 69 -5.53 16.43 -15.47
N SER A 70 -4.68 16.36 -16.49
CA SER A 70 -4.15 17.55 -17.17
C SER A 70 -5.21 18.33 -17.92
N THR A 71 -6.22 17.64 -18.48
CA THR A 71 -7.32 18.26 -19.20
C THR A 71 -8.27 18.98 -18.24
N GLU A 72 -8.58 18.33 -17.11
CA GLU A 72 -9.53 18.85 -16.12
C GLU A 72 -8.95 20.02 -15.30
N THR A 73 -7.68 19.93 -14.90
CA THR A 73 -7.05 20.90 -14.00
C THR A 73 -6.12 21.89 -14.69
N GLY A 74 -5.82 21.68 -15.98
CA GLY A 74 -4.87 22.47 -16.77
C GLY A 74 -3.40 22.28 -16.38
N ARG A 75 -3.09 21.59 -15.27
CA ARG A 75 -1.72 21.35 -14.81
C ARG A 75 -1.62 20.13 -13.89
N LEU A 76 -0.60 19.32 -14.10
CA LEU A 76 -0.25 18.24 -13.20
C LEU A 76 0.46 18.73 -11.93
N VAL A 77 -0.03 18.28 -10.78
CA VAL A 77 0.61 18.43 -9.47
C VAL A 77 1.80 17.48 -9.39
N TYR A 78 2.81 17.84 -8.60
CA TYR A 78 4.01 17.03 -8.38
C TYR A 78 3.71 15.53 -8.09
N LYS A 79 2.73 15.25 -7.24
CA LYS A 79 2.32 13.86 -6.92
C LYS A 79 1.80 13.09 -8.13
N GLN A 80 1.12 13.76 -9.05
CA GLN A 80 0.65 13.15 -10.29
C GLN A 80 1.83 12.89 -11.23
N ASN A 81 2.75 13.85 -11.38
CA ASN A 81 3.96 13.64 -12.18
C ASN A 81 4.82 12.47 -11.69
N LEU A 82 4.88 12.24 -10.37
CA LEU A 82 5.58 11.08 -9.81
C LEU A 82 5.05 9.73 -10.31
N LEU A 83 3.75 9.64 -10.65
CA LEU A 83 3.15 8.40 -11.15
C LEU A 83 3.84 7.94 -12.43
N ALA A 84 4.24 8.86 -13.32
CA ALA A 84 4.92 8.54 -14.58
C ALA A 84 6.26 7.79 -14.36
N HIS A 85 6.86 7.90 -13.18
CA HIS A 85 8.12 7.22 -12.86
C HIS A 85 7.93 5.82 -12.26
N TYR A 86 6.70 5.42 -11.90
CA TYR A 86 6.46 4.13 -11.26
C TYR A 86 6.82 2.90 -12.11
N PRO A 87 6.52 2.85 -13.42
CA PRO A 87 6.94 1.73 -14.26
C PRO A 87 8.45 1.48 -14.19
N ASN A 88 9.25 2.54 -14.37
CA ASN A 88 10.71 2.47 -14.28
C ASN A 88 11.20 2.13 -12.86
N SER A 89 10.54 2.68 -11.84
CA SER A 89 10.86 2.38 -10.44
C SER A 89 10.65 0.90 -10.12
N ILE A 90 9.61 0.26 -10.66
CA ILE A 90 9.35 -1.18 -10.46
C ILE A 90 10.42 -2.03 -11.14
N ILE A 91 10.88 -1.64 -12.34
CA ILE A 91 11.96 -2.35 -13.05
C ILE A 91 13.24 -2.36 -12.22
N GLN A 92 13.58 -1.21 -11.62
CA GLN A 92 14.82 -1.04 -10.86
C GLN A 92 14.74 -1.62 -9.45
N LEU A 93 13.65 -1.37 -8.73
CA LEU A 93 13.51 -1.64 -7.29
C LEU A 93 12.71 -2.90 -6.98
N LYS A 94 12.17 -3.60 -8.00
CA LYS A 94 11.20 -4.70 -7.84
C LYS A 94 9.85 -4.16 -7.29
N PRO A 95 8.87 -5.00 -6.87
CA PRO A 95 7.58 -4.51 -6.40
C PRO A 95 7.71 -3.44 -5.32
N LEU A 96 7.01 -2.32 -5.50
CA LEU A 96 7.12 -1.15 -4.62
C LEU A 96 6.63 -1.44 -3.19
N THR A 97 5.83 -2.49 -3.01
CA THR A 97 5.42 -2.97 -1.68
C THR A 97 6.62 -3.30 -0.78
N SER A 98 7.76 -3.68 -1.35
CA SER A 98 8.98 -4.02 -0.61
C SER A 98 9.69 -2.80 -0.04
N VAL A 99 9.63 -1.66 -0.74
CA VAL A 99 10.28 -0.39 -0.40
C VAL A 99 9.31 0.65 0.17
N SER A 100 8.02 0.31 0.23
CA SER A 100 6.97 1.21 0.71
C SER A 100 7.13 1.56 2.18
N THR A 101 6.92 2.83 2.50
CA THR A 101 6.91 3.34 3.88
C THR A 101 5.70 2.88 4.69
N LEU A 102 4.67 2.33 4.05
CA LEU A 102 3.47 1.81 4.72
C LEU A 102 3.80 0.73 5.77
N ARG A 103 4.88 -0.02 5.57
CA ARG A 103 5.37 -1.01 6.55
C ARG A 103 5.88 -0.36 7.83
N PHE A 104 6.48 0.82 7.73
CA PHE A 104 6.95 1.56 8.90
C PHE A 104 5.79 2.21 9.65
N GLU A 105 4.79 2.72 8.93
CA GLU A 105 3.58 3.29 9.53
C GLU A 105 2.77 2.24 10.31
N SER A 106 2.61 1.03 9.76
CA SER A 106 1.93 -0.06 10.48
C SER A 106 2.71 -0.50 11.74
N GLY A 107 4.04 -0.52 11.68
CA GLY A 107 4.90 -0.74 12.85
C GLY A 107 4.74 0.37 13.90
N HIS A 108 4.65 1.63 13.46
CA HIS A 108 4.50 2.77 14.34
C HIS A 108 3.20 2.73 15.15
N GLN A 109 2.08 2.27 14.56
CA GLN A 109 0.83 2.10 15.30
C GLN A 109 0.98 1.16 16.51
N LEU A 110 1.70 0.04 16.32
CA LEU A 110 1.98 -0.89 17.41
C LEU A 110 2.88 -0.25 18.47
N HIS A 111 3.93 0.47 18.06
CA HIS A 111 4.82 1.17 18.98
C HIS A 111 4.08 2.22 19.81
N LYS A 112 3.14 2.95 19.19
CA LYS A 112 2.28 3.92 19.86
C LYS A 112 1.36 3.24 20.87
N SER A 113 0.71 2.14 20.51
CA SER A 113 -0.11 1.37 21.46
C SER A 113 0.70 0.87 22.65
N ASN A 114 1.90 0.32 22.39
CA ASN A 114 2.82 -0.15 23.43
C ASN A 114 3.32 0.95 24.36
N SER A 115 3.51 2.17 23.85
CA SER A 115 3.98 3.30 24.65
C SER A 115 2.88 3.86 25.55
N LEU A 116 1.61 3.81 25.10
CA LEU A 116 0.44 4.24 25.87
C LEU A 116 0.05 3.25 26.97
N THR A 117 0.16 1.95 26.69
CA THR A 117 -0.26 0.87 27.61
C THR A 117 0.85 0.42 28.57
N GLY A 118 2.10 0.82 28.33
CA GLY A 118 3.26 0.40 29.11
C GLY A 118 3.28 0.96 30.53
N LYS A 119 3.43 0.08 31.53
CA LYS A 119 3.63 0.47 32.95
C LYS A 119 5.05 0.99 33.23
N ASN A 120 6.05 0.56 32.45
CA ASN A 120 7.43 1.02 32.59
C ASN A 120 7.63 2.37 31.88
N ARG A 121 7.82 3.44 32.66
CA ARG A 121 8.02 4.82 32.15
C ARG A 121 9.48 5.26 32.13
N VAL A 122 10.39 4.48 32.70
CA VAL A 122 11.80 4.85 32.89
C VAL A 122 12.58 4.77 31.57
N ASN A 123 12.33 3.73 30.76
CA ASN A 123 12.96 3.60 29.44
C ASN A 123 11.98 3.03 28.40
N LYS A 124 11.13 3.91 27.85
CA LYS A 124 10.08 3.55 26.89
C LYS A 124 10.68 2.97 25.59
N SER A 125 11.73 3.58 25.05
CA SER A 125 12.36 3.15 23.81
C SER A 125 12.91 1.73 23.93
N LEU A 126 13.62 1.43 25.03
CA LEU A 126 14.12 0.08 25.30
C LEU A 126 12.98 -0.93 25.43
N SER A 127 11.90 -0.56 26.14
CA SER A 127 10.74 -1.43 26.33
C SER A 127 10.02 -1.74 25.00
N ILE A 128 9.87 -0.75 24.14
CA ILE A 128 9.29 -0.92 22.79
C ILE A 128 10.19 -1.80 21.93
N ALA A 129 11.51 -1.55 21.94
CA ALA A 129 12.48 -2.33 21.18
C ALA A 129 12.49 -3.81 21.60
N LYS A 130 12.45 -4.10 22.91
CA LYS A 130 12.37 -5.48 23.43
C LYS A 130 11.08 -6.19 23.00
N LYS A 131 9.94 -5.52 23.09
CA LYS A 131 8.65 -6.06 22.61
C LYS A 131 8.65 -6.33 21.11
N ASP A 132 9.22 -5.44 20.30
CA ASP A 132 9.31 -5.64 18.85
C ASP A 132 10.26 -6.79 18.50
N ALA A 133 11.42 -6.89 19.17
CA ALA A 133 12.35 -8.00 19.02
C ALA A 133 11.71 -9.34 19.37
N TYR A 134 10.96 -9.40 20.48
CA TYR A 134 10.23 -10.60 20.88
C TYR A 134 9.18 -11.02 19.84
N ARG A 135 8.34 -10.08 19.36
CA ARG A 135 7.35 -10.35 18.31
C ARG A 135 7.99 -10.89 17.03
N LYS A 136 9.14 -10.35 16.62
CA LYS A 136 9.89 -10.87 15.45
C LYS A 136 10.36 -12.30 15.67
N CYS A 137 10.80 -12.63 16.88
CA CYS A 137 11.18 -13.99 17.25
C CYS A 137 9.96 -14.92 17.15
N GLU A 138 8.79 -14.55 17.69
CA GLU A 138 7.55 -15.34 17.60
C GLU A 138 7.08 -15.57 16.15
N LEU A 139 7.14 -14.54 15.30
CA LEU A 139 6.78 -14.68 13.88
C LEU A 139 7.74 -15.59 13.14
N TYR A 140 9.04 -15.46 13.41
CA TYR A 140 10.05 -16.34 12.84
C TYR A 140 9.81 -17.79 13.28
N ALA A 141 9.66 -17.99 14.59
CA ALA A 141 9.28 -19.24 15.22
C ALA A 141 8.10 -19.96 14.54
N ALA A 142 6.99 -19.22 14.32
CA ALA A 142 5.79 -19.74 13.68
C ALA A 142 6.01 -20.13 12.22
N ASN A 143 6.77 -19.33 11.45
CA ASN A 143 7.02 -19.60 10.03
C ASN A 143 7.86 -20.85 9.76
N TYR A 144 8.62 -21.33 10.76
CA TYR A 144 9.47 -22.51 10.64
C TYR A 144 8.95 -23.72 11.44
N ASN A 145 7.69 -23.70 11.90
CA ASN A 145 7.05 -24.79 12.64
C ASN A 145 7.87 -25.31 13.83
N PHE A 146 8.59 -24.44 14.53
CA PHE A 146 9.28 -24.85 15.75
C PHE A 146 8.23 -25.21 16.83
N GLU A 147 8.19 -26.47 17.26
CA GLU A 147 7.12 -27.04 18.11
C GLU A 147 7.09 -26.52 19.56
N LYS A 148 8.14 -25.84 20.03
CA LYS A 148 8.22 -25.30 21.39
C LYS A 148 8.86 -23.93 21.42
N HIS A 149 8.08 -22.92 21.78
CA HIS A 149 8.58 -21.60 22.16
C HIS A 149 8.44 -21.42 23.66
N GLY A 150 9.54 -21.04 24.33
CA GLY A 150 9.44 -20.51 25.69
C GLY A 150 8.54 -19.28 25.67
N ARG A 151 7.59 -19.19 26.62
CA ARG A 151 6.72 -18.01 26.76
C ARG A 151 7.55 -16.81 27.20
N TYR A 152 7.32 -15.64 26.61
CA TYR A 152 7.77 -14.39 27.20
C TYR A 152 7.02 -14.12 28.50
N VAL A 153 7.74 -14.20 29.61
CA VAL A 153 7.27 -13.75 30.91
C VAL A 153 8.01 -12.45 31.22
N PRO A 154 7.37 -11.28 31.09
CA PRO A 154 7.98 -10.02 31.51
C PRO A 154 8.10 -10.02 33.03
N GLN A 155 9.26 -10.39 33.55
CA GLN A 155 9.62 -10.15 34.95
C GLN A 155 10.51 -8.90 35.07
N ARG A 156 10.60 -8.38 36.30
CA ARG A 156 11.34 -7.17 36.70
C ARG A 156 12.78 -7.06 36.14
N ASN A 157 13.38 -8.18 35.73
CA ASN A 157 14.68 -8.25 35.09
C ASN A 157 14.49 -8.74 33.64
N ASP A 158 14.33 -7.78 32.72
CA ASP A 158 14.08 -7.97 31.29
C ASP A 158 15.26 -8.64 30.52
N ASN A 159 15.56 -9.90 30.83
CA ASN A 159 16.40 -10.76 29.98
C ASN A 159 15.48 -11.55 29.05
N VAL A 160 15.59 -11.30 27.74
CA VAL A 160 14.97 -12.15 26.72
C VAL A 160 15.71 -13.49 26.75
N PHE A 161 15.24 -14.42 27.58
CA PHE A 161 15.65 -15.81 27.48
C PHE A 161 14.92 -16.41 26.28
N LEU A 162 15.57 -16.36 25.11
CA LEU A 162 15.39 -17.44 24.15
C LEU A 162 15.97 -18.67 24.86
N MET A 163 15.11 -19.52 25.44
CA MET A 163 15.57 -20.82 25.92
C MET A 163 16.09 -21.59 24.72
N ALA A 164 17.39 -21.55 24.50
CA ALA A 164 18.08 -22.61 23.83
C ALA A 164 17.92 -23.84 24.74
N SER A 165 16.92 -24.69 24.44
CA SER A 165 17.08 -26.10 24.76
C SER A 165 18.37 -26.50 24.04
N THR A 166 19.41 -26.80 24.82
CA THR A 166 20.80 -26.95 24.34
C THR A 166 20.99 -28.12 23.37
N ASN A 167 19.92 -28.85 23.05
CA ASN A 167 19.95 -30.04 22.20
C ASN A 167 19.25 -29.89 20.84
N GLU A 168 18.45 -28.84 20.60
CA GLU A 168 17.65 -28.71 19.36
C GLU A 168 18.24 -27.74 18.31
N CYS A 169 19.20 -26.88 18.69
CA CYS A 169 19.84 -25.95 17.76
C CYS A 169 20.88 -26.57 16.80
N LYS A 170 20.95 -27.91 16.68
CA LYS A 170 21.85 -28.58 15.72
C LYS A 170 21.30 -28.62 14.28
N ASN A 171 20.01 -28.31 14.10
CA ASN A 171 19.33 -28.40 12.80
C ASN A 171 18.98 -27.04 12.18
N LEU A 172 19.64 -25.95 12.59
CA LEU A 172 19.49 -24.69 11.88
C LEU A 172 20.09 -24.83 10.47
N PRO A 173 19.32 -24.60 9.39
CA PRO A 173 19.88 -24.63 8.05
C PRO A 173 20.98 -23.58 7.96
N ASN A 174 22.19 -24.04 7.67
CA ASN A 174 23.36 -23.21 7.48
C ASN A 174 23.02 -22.13 6.43
N ARG A 175 23.16 -20.84 6.80
CA ARG A 175 22.92 -19.68 5.91
C ARG A 175 23.88 -19.61 4.71
N SER A 176 24.66 -20.66 4.47
CA SER A 176 25.64 -20.81 3.38
C SER A 176 25.12 -21.68 2.24
N LYS A 177 23.92 -21.41 1.71
CA LYS A 177 23.62 -21.78 0.31
C LYS A 177 23.59 -20.50 -0.52
N LYS A 178 24.75 -20.29 -1.16
CA LYS A 178 25.00 -19.40 -2.29
C LYS A 178 23.74 -19.23 -3.14
N TYR A 179 23.36 -17.98 -3.39
CA TYR A 179 22.58 -17.63 -4.57
C TYR A 179 23.41 -18.05 -5.78
N SER A 180 23.15 -19.25 -6.31
CA SER A 180 23.66 -19.68 -7.61
C SER A 180 22.92 -18.90 -8.68
N ILE A 181 23.51 -17.77 -9.02
CA ILE A 181 23.66 -17.20 -10.36
C ILE A 181 22.95 -18.03 -11.45
N PHE A 182 21.87 -17.49 -12.00
CA PHE A 182 21.49 -17.76 -13.39
C PHE A 182 22.60 -17.14 -14.28
N ARG A 183 23.54 -17.96 -14.74
CA ARG A 183 24.27 -17.68 -15.98
C ARG A 183 23.44 -18.26 -17.11
N LYS A 184 22.83 -17.39 -17.90
CA LYS A 184 22.53 -17.66 -19.30
C LYS A 184 23.77 -17.21 -20.08
N GLU A 185 24.43 -18.17 -20.72
CA GLU A 185 24.82 -18.18 -22.13
C GLU A 185 25.21 -19.62 -22.47
#